data_AF-A0A524LRF2-F1
#
_entry.id   AF-A0A524LRF2-F1
#
_cell.length_a   1.000
_cell.length_b   1.000
_cell.length_c   1.000
_cell.angle_alpha   90.00
_cell.angle_beta   90.00
_cell.angle_gamma   90.00
#
_symmetry.space_group_name_H-M   'P 1'
#
loop_
_entity.id
_entity.type
_entity.pdbx_description
1 polymer ?
#
loop_
_entity_poly.entity_id
_entity_poly.type
_entity_poly.pdbx_seq_one_letter_code
_entity_poly.pdbx_strand_id
1 'polypeptide(L)'
;MTVVTPVQLFQYGRTILCLCPCCGDIVRLSDLVLQYKDEPPRTWLDEYKHRVDLFEESLELFQSKEAEIRESSREKGRRLAARQIRKVVKETFPGCSYHPKDIKALLHPVDCIVFSGMAMKDRIDKIVMLSNQSELMGYRKLR
;
A
#
# COMPACT_ATOMS: atom_id res chain seq x y z
N MET A 1 -14.77 -24.32 -47.88
CA MET A 1 -13.80 -24.82 -46.87
C MET A 1 -14.54 -24.88 -45.54
N THR A 2 -14.91 -26.07 -45.09
CA THR A 2 -15.66 -26.26 -43.85
C THR A 2 -14.78 -25.93 -42.65
N VAL A 3 -15.20 -24.96 -41.85
CA VAL A 3 -14.50 -24.58 -40.62
C VAL A 3 -14.76 -25.68 -39.59
N VAL A 4 -13.78 -26.56 -39.36
CA VAL A 4 -13.89 -27.60 -38.34
C VAL A 4 -13.73 -26.91 -36.99
N THR A 5 -14.76 -26.98 -36.16
CA THR A 5 -14.70 -26.40 -34.80
C THR A 5 -13.76 -27.22 -33.92
N PRO A 6 -13.10 -26.62 -32.90
CA PRO A 6 -12.24 -27.37 -31.98
C PRO A 6 -12.96 -28.54 -31.29
N VAL A 7 -14.26 -28.38 -31.02
CA VAL A 7 -15.13 -29.42 -30.46
C VAL A 7 -15.30 -30.59 -31.43
N GLN A 8 -15.52 -30.30 -32.72
CA GLN A 8 -15.61 -31.34 -33.74
C GLN A 8 -14.27 -32.07 -33.92
N LEU A 9 -13.14 -31.34 -33.95
CA LEU A 9 -11.81 -31.95 -34.03
C LEU A 9 -11.56 -32.90 -32.85
N PHE A 10 -11.92 -32.49 -31.64
CA PHE A 10 -11.80 -33.33 -30.44
C PHE A 10 -12.71 -34.56 -30.50
N GLN A 11 -13.95 -34.42 -30.98
CA GLN A 11 -14.86 -35.54 -31.19
C GLN A 11 -14.34 -36.52 -32.25
N TYR A 12 -13.77 -36.03 -33.35
CA TYR A 12 -13.12 -36.86 -34.35
C TYR A 12 -11.92 -37.62 -33.77
N GLY A 13 -11.12 -36.97 -32.93
CA GLY A 13 -9.99 -37.61 -32.23
C GLY A 13 -10.39 -38.74 -31.28
N ARG A 14 -11.63 -38.75 -30.76
CA ARG A 14 -12.16 -39.86 -29.93
C ARG A 14 -12.57 -41.09 -30.75
N THR A 15 -12.76 -40.91 -32.06
CA THR A 15 -13.16 -41.97 -32.99
C THR A 15 -11.94 -42.67 -33.61
N ILE A 16 -10.81 -41.97 -33.73
CA ILE A 16 -9.58 -42.52 -34.29
C ILE A 16 -8.89 -43.41 -33.26
N LEU A 17 -8.76 -44.69 -33.58
CA LEU A 17 -8.02 -45.68 -32.81
C LEU A 17 -6.59 -45.80 -33.37
N CYS A 18 -5.61 -45.74 -32.48
CA CYS A 18 -4.19 -45.83 -32.77
C CYS A 18 -3.61 -47.07 -32.07
N LEU A 19 -2.62 -47.71 -32.70
CA LEU A 19 -1.84 -48.79 -32.10
C LEU A 19 -0.56 -48.22 -31.50
N CYS A 20 -0.31 -48.49 -30.23
CA CYS A 20 0.92 -48.08 -29.57
C CYS A 20 2.11 -48.93 -30.08
N PRO A 21 3.19 -48.32 -30.61
CA PRO A 21 4.34 -49.06 -31.11
C PRO A 21 5.20 -49.70 -30.00
N CYS A 22 5.00 -49.32 -28.74
CA CYS A 22 5.76 -49.84 -27.60
C CYS A 22 5.13 -51.11 -26.99
N CYS A 23 3.81 -51.13 -26.79
CA CYS A 23 3.11 -52.23 -26.11
C CYS A 23 2.04 -52.93 -26.97
N GLY A 24 1.68 -52.39 -28.14
CA GLY A 24 0.65 -52.97 -29.01
C GLY A 24 -0.79 -52.68 -28.58
N ASP A 25 -1.00 -51.88 -27.54
CA ASP A 25 -2.35 -51.52 -27.07
C ASP A 25 -3.05 -50.57 -28.04
N ILE A 26 -4.38 -50.73 -28.12
CA ILE A 26 -5.26 -49.85 -28.89
C ILE A 26 -5.64 -48.66 -27.99
N VAL A 27 -5.21 -47.47 -28.39
CA VAL A 27 -5.46 -46.21 -27.68
C VAL A 27 -6.20 -45.23 -28.59
N ARG A 28 -7.02 -44.33 -28.04
CA ARG A 28 -7.67 -43.28 -28.84
C ARG A 28 -6.68 -42.15 -29.09
N LEU A 29 -6.77 -41.50 -30.25
CA LEU A 29 -5.94 -40.33 -30.57
C LEU A 29 -6.14 -39.19 -29.57
N SER A 30 -7.35 -39.02 -29.02
CA SER A 30 -7.64 -38.04 -27.97
C SER A 30 -6.89 -38.26 -26.66
N ASP A 31 -6.51 -39.50 -26.39
CA ASP A 31 -5.90 -39.90 -25.11
C ASP A 31 -4.37 -39.81 -25.17
N LEU A 32 -3.82 -39.47 -26.35
CA LEU A 32 -2.39 -39.28 -26.56
C LEU A 32 -1.96 -37.86 -26.18
N VAL A 33 -0.93 -37.78 -25.35
CA VAL A 33 -0.19 -36.53 -25.16
C VAL A 33 0.71 -36.35 -26.38
N LEU A 34 0.37 -35.42 -27.26
CA LEU A 34 1.21 -35.08 -28.41
C LEU A 34 2.52 -34.48 -27.89
N GLN A 35 3.59 -35.26 -27.97
CA GLN A 35 4.94 -34.80 -27.65
C GLN A 35 5.63 -34.37 -28.94
N TYR A 36 6.02 -33.10 -28.98
CA TYR A 36 6.88 -32.58 -30.04
C TYR A 36 8.35 -32.88 -29.66
N LYS A 37 9.15 -33.32 -30.63
CA LYS A 37 10.59 -33.54 -30.42
C LYS A 37 11.35 -32.23 -30.23
N ASP A 38 10.84 -31.16 -30.85
CA ASP A 38 11.44 -29.84 -30.89
C ASP A 38 10.58 -28.84 -30.10
N GLU A 39 11.21 -27.74 -29.67
CA GLU A 39 10.50 -26.66 -28.98
C GLU A 39 9.43 -26.07 -29.92
N PRO A 40 8.18 -25.90 -29.46
CA PRO A 40 7.11 -25.37 -30.29
C PRO A 40 7.49 -23.97 -30.80
N PRO A 41 7.13 -23.64 -32.05
CA PRO A 41 7.45 -22.34 -32.61
C PRO A 41 6.78 -21.26 -31.77
N ARG A 42 7.53 -20.20 -31.44
CA ARG A 42 6.98 -19.06 -30.70
C ARG A 42 5.78 -18.49 -31.45
N THR A 43 4.69 -18.36 -30.72
CA THR A 43 3.45 -17.79 -31.24
C THR A 43 3.32 -16.33 -30.80
N TRP A 44 2.45 -15.59 -31.48
CA TRP A 44 2.02 -14.25 -31.04
C TRP A 44 1.55 -14.24 -29.57
N LEU A 45 0.96 -15.34 -29.08
CA LEU A 45 0.44 -15.42 -27.71
C LEU A 45 1.58 -15.42 -26.70
N ASP A 46 2.69 -16.08 -27.03
CA ASP A 46 3.88 -16.11 -26.18
C ASP A 46 4.53 -14.72 -26.11
N GLU A 47 4.60 -14.00 -27.24
CA GLU A 47 5.07 -12.61 -27.27
C GLU A 47 4.14 -11.65 -26.52
N TYR A 48 2.82 -11.86 -26.60
CA TYR A 48 1.84 -11.08 -25.85
C TYR A 48 2.01 -11.30 -24.34
N LYS A 49 2.06 -12.56 -23.89
CA LYS A 49 2.26 -12.90 -22.47
C LYS A 49 3.55 -12.30 -21.93
N HIS A 50 4.66 -12.48 -22.65
CA HIS A 50 5.93 -11.90 -22.26
C HIS A 50 5.87 -10.37 -22.12
N ARG A 51 5.12 -9.66 -22.98
CA ARG A 51 4.93 -8.20 -22.84
C ARG A 51 4.06 -7.83 -21.65
N VAL A 52 3.06 -8.64 -21.32
CA VAL A 52 2.23 -8.45 -20.13
C VAL A 52 3.09 -8.62 -18.88
N ASP A 53 3.90 -9.67 -18.80
CA ASP A 53 4.77 -9.95 -17.65
C ASP A 53 5.75 -8.77 -17.41
N LEU A 54 6.42 -8.30 -18.46
CA LEU A 54 7.31 -7.12 -18.38
C LEU A 54 6.58 -5.84 -17.93
N PHE A 55 5.33 -5.69 -18.34
CA PHE A 55 4.52 -4.53 -17.95
C PHE A 55 4.15 -4.61 -16.47
N GLU A 56 3.76 -5.78 -15.98
CA GLU A 56 3.45 -6.03 -14.57
C GLU A 56 4.66 -5.77 -13.68
N GLU A 57 5.85 -6.28 -14.04
CA GLU A 57 7.10 -6.01 -13.31
C GLU A 57 7.41 -4.50 -13.22
N SER A 58 7.21 -3.78 -14.33
CA SER A 58 7.42 -2.33 -14.40
C SER A 58 6.41 -1.57 -13.52
N LEU A 59 5.15 -2.02 -13.52
CA LEU A 59 4.08 -1.46 -12.69
C LEU A 59 4.40 -1.64 -11.20
N GLU A 60 4.83 -2.82 -10.79
CA GLU A 60 5.22 -3.11 -9.40
C GLU A 60 6.38 -2.22 -8.94
N LEU A 61 7.41 -2.08 -9.77
CA LEU A 61 8.56 -1.22 -9.49
C LEU A 61 8.12 0.25 -9.34
N PHE A 62 7.23 0.72 -10.21
CA PHE A 62 6.69 2.07 -10.15
C PHE A 62 5.90 2.30 -8.85
N GLN A 63 4.97 1.40 -8.52
CA GLN A 63 4.14 1.50 -7.32
C GLN A 63 4.99 1.50 -6.04
N SER A 64 6.04 0.67 -5.97
CA SER A 64 6.97 0.64 -4.85
C SER A 64 7.67 2.00 -4.67
N LYS A 65 8.20 2.57 -5.75
CA LYS A 65 8.87 3.88 -5.72
C LYS A 65 7.90 5.02 -5.37
N GLU A 66 6.68 4.99 -5.92
CA GLU A 66 5.64 5.96 -5.58
C GLU A 66 5.31 5.92 -4.09
N ALA A 67 5.14 4.72 -3.52
CA ALA A 67 4.85 4.53 -2.11
C ALA A 67 5.97 5.06 -1.21
N GLU A 68 7.23 4.80 -1.56
CA GLU A 68 8.40 5.31 -0.84
C GLU A 68 8.46 6.84 -0.86
N ILE A 69 8.27 7.46 -2.03
CA ILE A 69 8.25 8.92 -2.18
C ILE A 69 7.10 9.54 -1.38
N ARG A 70 5.91 8.91 -1.43
CA ARG A 70 4.72 9.36 -0.70
C ARG A 70 4.95 9.31 0.81
N GLU A 71 5.53 8.24 1.35
CA GLU A 71 5.78 8.15 2.79
C GLU A 71 6.90 9.09 3.25
N SER A 72 7.98 9.22 2.46
CA SER A 72 9.03 10.21 2.71
C SER A 72 8.47 11.64 2.78
N SER A 73 7.54 11.96 1.86
CA SER A 73 6.87 13.26 1.83
C SER A 73 5.92 13.46 3.02
N ARG A 74 5.20 12.42 3.43
CA ARG A 74 4.36 12.43 4.64
C ARG A 74 5.18 12.70 5.88
N GLU A 75 6.31 12.03 6.04
CA GLU A 75 7.17 12.20 7.21
C GLU A 75 7.80 13.61 7.25
N LYS A 76 8.26 14.11 6.10
CA LYS A 76 8.70 15.52 5.97
C LYS A 76 7.57 16.48 6.36
N GLY A 77 6.35 16.25 5.88
CA GLY A 77 5.16 17.03 6.21
C GLY A 77 4.85 17.03 7.71
N ARG A 78 4.85 15.85 8.35
CA ARG A 78 4.66 15.72 9.80
C ARG A 78 5.71 16.48 10.58
N ARG A 79 6.98 16.38 10.19
CA ARG A 79 8.10 17.09 10.85
C ARG A 79 7.95 18.61 10.72
N LEU A 80 7.59 19.11 9.54
CA LEU A 80 7.37 20.54 9.29
C LEU A 80 6.18 21.06 10.09
N ALA A 81 5.05 20.34 10.09
CA ALA A 81 3.88 20.68 10.88
C ALA A 81 4.19 20.73 12.38
N ALA A 82 4.88 19.71 12.91
CA ALA A 82 5.31 19.70 14.31
C ALA A 82 6.25 20.86 14.65
N ARG A 83 7.15 21.24 13.73
CA ARG A 83 8.02 22.42 13.90
C ARG A 83 7.20 23.71 13.96
N GLN A 84 6.24 23.87 13.06
CA GLN A 84 5.39 25.06 13.02
C GLN A 84 4.53 25.17 14.27
N ILE A 85 3.91 24.08 14.71
CA ILE A 85 3.12 24.05 15.95
C ILE A 85 4.00 24.42 17.15
N ARG A 86 5.21 23.86 17.26
CA ARG A 86 6.14 24.21 18.35
C ARG A 86 6.50 25.71 18.34
N LYS A 87 6.63 26.31 17.16
CA LYS A 87 6.90 27.74 17.03
C LYS A 87 5.73 28.56 17.56
N VAL A 88 4.51 28.28 17.08
CA VAL A 88 3.30 28.97 17.53
C VAL A 88 3.09 28.83 19.04
N VAL A 89 3.22 27.62 19.59
CA VAL A 89 3.05 27.40 21.05
C VAL A 89 4.07 28.20 21.87
N LYS A 90 5.33 28.29 21.42
CA LYS A 90 6.36 29.10 22.10
C LYS A 90 6.06 30.59 22.04
N GLU A 91 5.52 31.08 20.93
CA GLU A 91 5.12 32.48 20.75
C GLU A 91 3.89 32.81 21.60
N THR A 92 2.89 31.93 21.66
CA THR A 92 1.66 32.13 22.45
C THR A 92 1.87 31.92 23.95
N PHE A 93 2.71 30.95 24.34
CA PHE A 93 2.99 30.61 25.74
C PHE A 93 4.50 30.55 25.99
N PRO A 94 5.16 31.71 26.21
CA PRO A 94 6.60 31.78 26.42
C PRO A 94 7.02 30.97 27.64
N GLY A 95 7.92 30.00 27.49
CA GLY A 95 8.37 29.13 28.60
C GLY A 95 7.50 27.90 28.85
N CYS A 96 6.52 27.62 27.98
CA CYS A 96 5.78 26.36 27.98
C CYS A 96 6.70 25.19 27.55
N SER A 97 6.88 24.22 28.45
CA SER A 97 7.71 23.02 28.21
C SER A 97 6.88 21.79 27.81
N TYR A 98 5.56 21.93 27.69
CA TYR A 98 4.66 20.82 27.37
C TYR A 98 4.71 20.44 25.88
N HIS A 99 4.45 19.16 25.61
CA HIS A 99 4.41 18.67 24.25
C HIS A 99 3.19 19.25 23.52
N PRO A 100 3.30 19.79 22.28
CA PRO A 100 2.17 20.48 21.65
C PRO A 100 0.93 19.63 21.43
N LYS A 101 1.07 18.31 21.27
CA LYS A 101 -0.08 17.39 21.13
C LYS A 101 -0.88 17.22 22.43
N ASP A 102 -0.26 17.50 23.58
CA ASP A 102 -0.92 17.44 24.90
C ASP A 102 -1.81 18.66 25.14
N ILE A 103 -1.63 19.72 24.35
CA ILE A 103 -2.36 20.99 24.46
C ILE A 103 -3.64 20.90 23.62
N LYS A 104 -4.78 21.08 24.27
CA LYS A 104 -6.11 21.13 23.65
C LYS A 104 -6.70 22.51 23.91
N ALA A 105 -7.19 23.16 22.85
CA ALA A 105 -7.92 24.42 23.00
C ALA A 105 -9.23 24.15 23.74
N LEU A 106 -9.49 24.87 24.83
CA LEU A 106 -10.78 24.87 25.52
C LEU A 106 -11.61 26.12 25.17
N LEU A 107 -10.94 27.17 24.68
CA LEU A 107 -11.50 28.50 24.39
C LEU A 107 -11.96 29.24 25.68
N HIS A 108 -12.59 30.40 25.53
CA HIS A 108 -12.96 31.23 26.68
C HIS A 108 -13.75 30.45 27.76
N PRO A 109 -13.44 30.58 29.07
CA PRO A 109 -12.48 31.49 29.72
C PRO A 109 -11.05 30.94 29.91
N VAL A 110 -10.75 29.72 29.45
CA VAL A 110 -9.44 29.07 29.59
C VAL A 110 -8.92 28.70 28.20
N ASP A 111 -7.93 29.43 27.69
CA ASP A 111 -7.50 29.29 26.29
C ASP A 111 -7.12 27.84 25.93
N CYS A 112 -6.42 27.12 26.82
CA CYS A 112 -6.00 25.75 26.60
C CYS A 112 -5.99 24.89 27.88
N ILE A 113 -6.26 23.59 27.73
CA ILE A 113 -5.95 22.54 28.70
C ILE A 113 -4.78 21.70 28.19
N VAL A 114 -3.85 21.35 29.08
CA VAL A 114 -2.72 20.48 28.81
C VAL A 114 -2.86 19.18 29.58
N PHE A 115 -2.87 18.07 28.85
CA PHE A 115 -2.84 16.71 29.41
C PHE A 115 -1.42 16.16 29.36
N SER A 116 -0.60 16.51 30.35
CA SER A 116 0.82 16.17 30.36
C SER A 116 1.03 14.66 30.36
N GLY A 117 1.81 14.17 29.39
CA GLY A 117 2.18 12.76 29.27
C GLY A 117 1.34 11.97 28.27
N MET A 118 0.21 12.54 27.81
CA MET A 118 -0.69 11.89 26.86
C MET A 118 0.00 11.49 25.55
N ALA A 119 0.79 12.38 24.94
CA ALA A 119 1.41 12.13 23.64
C ALA A 119 2.61 11.18 23.67
N MET A 120 3.26 10.99 24.84
CA MET A 120 4.52 10.25 24.95
C MET A 120 4.41 8.96 25.77
N LYS A 121 3.53 8.90 26.77
CA LYS A 121 3.46 7.80 27.75
C LYS A 121 2.11 7.09 27.76
N ASP A 122 1.18 7.50 26.89
CA ASP A 122 -0.20 7.00 26.81
C ASP A 122 -0.95 7.03 28.16
N ARG A 123 -0.53 7.92 29.06
CA ARG A 123 -1.14 8.16 30.37
C ARG A 123 -1.06 9.63 30.73
N ILE A 124 -2.04 10.12 31.47
CA ILE A 124 -2.08 11.51 31.93
C ILE A 124 -1.41 11.60 33.29
N ASP A 125 -0.24 12.22 33.35
CA ASP A 125 0.48 12.45 34.61
C ASP A 125 -0.14 13.66 35.35
N LYS A 126 -0.50 14.73 34.62
CA LYS A 126 -1.05 15.99 35.17
C LYS A 126 -1.97 16.69 34.17
N ILE A 127 -3.00 17.36 34.67
CA ILE A 127 -3.85 18.27 33.89
C ILE A 127 -3.48 19.71 34.28
N VAL A 128 -3.24 20.58 33.29
CA VAL A 128 -2.86 21.97 33.53
C VAL A 128 -3.70 22.89 32.64
N MET A 129 -4.33 23.89 33.25
CA MET A 129 -5.04 24.94 32.51
C MET A 129 -4.07 26.08 32.20
N LEU A 130 -4.01 26.46 30.92
CA LEU A 130 -3.25 27.59 30.40
C LEU A 130 -4.24 28.66 29.93
N SER A 131 -4.00 29.89 30.37
CA SER A 131 -4.63 31.08 29.80
C SER A 131 -3.56 32.13 29.51
N ASN A 132 -3.75 32.82 28.38
CA ASN A 132 -2.96 33.94 27.94
C ASN A 132 -3.70 35.24 28.34
N GLN A 133 -3.44 35.77 29.53
CA GLN A 133 -3.98 37.07 29.91
C GLN A 133 -3.26 38.17 29.13
N SER A 134 -4.02 39.00 28.42
CA SER A 134 -3.49 40.04 27.52
C SER A 134 -2.83 41.24 28.19
N GLU A 135 -2.59 41.28 29.51
CA GLU A 135 -2.02 42.47 30.18
C GLU A 135 -0.93 42.25 31.24
N LEU A 136 -0.50 41.02 31.56
CA LEU A 136 0.65 40.82 32.44
C LEU A 136 1.55 39.69 31.91
N MET A 137 2.81 40.03 31.65
CA MET A 137 3.81 39.15 31.07
C MET A 137 3.90 37.80 31.80
N GLY A 138 3.42 36.73 31.15
CA GLY A 138 3.62 35.34 31.59
C GLY A 138 2.33 34.53 31.67
N TYR A 139 2.38 33.27 31.22
CA TYR A 139 1.26 32.35 31.35
C TYR A 139 1.01 32.02 32.83
N ARG A 140 -0.25 32.10 33.29
CA ARG A 140 -0.61 31.71 34.65
C ARG A 140 -1.02 30.25 34.66
N LYS A 141 -0.27 29.43 35.40
CA LYS A 141 -0.71 28.07 35.75
C LYS A 141 -1.87 28.18 36.74
N LEU A 142 -3.10 27.94 36.28
CA LEU A 142 -4.25 27.84 37.17
C LEU A 142 -4.12 26.50 37.93
N ARG A 143 -4.15 26.58 39.26
CA ARG A 143 -4.04 25.41 40.15
C ARG A 143 -5.38 24.71 40.28
#